data_AF-A0A7D7LYQ5-F1
#
_entry.id   AF-A0A7D7LYQ5-F1
#
_cell.length_a   1.000
_cell.length_b   1.000
_cell.length_c   1.000
_cell.angle_alpha   90.00
_cell.angle_beta   90.00
_cell.angle_gamma   90.00
#
_symmetry.space_group_name_H-M   'P 1'
#
loop_
_entity.id
_entity.type
_entity.pdbx_description
1 polymer ?
#
loop_
_entity_poly.entity_id
_entity_poly.type
_entity_poly.pdbx_seq_one_letter_code
_entity_poly.pdbx_strand_id
1 'polypeptide(L)'
;MEPARSPPRLSPMSRHPMSTPSVAPPPDRATPHRLSVEPVAMQHFSDAHRSGGQLLGGQLLGGTAHADQAALIDLGITFGMIGAEFLAAVVEFLEIHRRCLDTAAAAQQQLAVRADDAATLYAATDRTAAERELTL
;
A
#
# COMPACT_ATOMS: atom_id res chain seq x y z
N MET A 1 60.89 -33.34 -7.16
CA MET A 1 60.83 -31.88 -7.01
C MET A 1 59.54 -31.42 -7.69
N GLU A 2 58.42 -31.42 -6.97
CA GLU A 2 57.14 -30.89 -7.48
C GLU A 2 56.99 -29.43 -7.04
N PRO A 3 56.74 -28.48 -7.96
CA PRO A 3 56.43 -27.12 -7.59
C PRO A 3 54.92 -26.82 -7.58
N ALA A 4 54.52 -26.22 -6.45
CA ALA A 4 53.54 -25.16 -6.26
C ALA A 4 52.04 -25.37 -6.58
N ARG A 5 51.28 -25.38 -5.48
CA ARG A 5 49.82 -25.23 -5.35
C ARG A 5 49.20 -24.09 -6.16
N SER A 6 48.09 -24.37 -6.82
CA SER A 6 47.14 -23.37 -7.32
C SER A 6 46.23 -22.85 -6.19
N PRO A 7 45.91 -21.54 -6.14
CA PRO A 7 44.97 -21.00 -5.14
C PRO A 7 43.51 -21.38 -5.48
N PRO A 8 42.61 -21.50 -4.47
CA PRO A 8 41.22 -21.86 -4.71
C PRO A 8 40.50 -20.75 -5.50
N ARG A 9 39.90 -21.13 -6.63
CA ARG A 9 39.00 -20.26 -7.41
C ARG A 9 37.76 -19.98 -6.56
N LEU A 10 37.52 -18.71 -6.26
CA LEU A 10 36.28 -18.21 -5.66
C LEU A 10 35.11 -18.55 -6.59
N SER A 11 34.19 -19.39 -6.11
CA SER A 11 32.93 -19.67 -6.80
C SER A 11 32.12 -18.38 -6.92
N PRO A 12 31.51 -18.09 -8.09
CA PRO A 12 30.60 -16.97 -8.23
C PRO A 12 29.38 -17.18 -7.33
N MET A 13 28.99 -16.11 -6.64
CA MET A 13 27.88 -16.03 -5.69
C MET A 13 26.67 -16.88 -6.09
N SER A 14 26.28 -17.81 -5.20
CA SER A 14 24.95 -18.39 -5.20
C SER A 14 23.93 -17.26 -5.19
N ARG A 15 23.23 -17.07 -6.32
CA ARG A 15 21.97 -16.33 -6.32
C ARG A 15 21.00 -17.14 -5.47
N HIS A 16 20.77 -16.71 -4.24
CA HIS A 16 19.65 -17.22 -3.46
C HIS A 16 18.37 -16.97 -4.26
N PRO A 17 17.59 -18.00 -4.61
CA PRO A 17 16.26 -17.77 -5.13
C PRO A 17 15.46 -17.07 -4.03
N MET A 18 14.90 -15.89 -4.34
CA MET A 18 13.86 -15.29 -3.53
C MET A 18 12.77 -16.35 -3.34
N SER A 19 12.52 -16.75 -2.08
CA SER A 19 11.36 -17.55 -1.72
C SER A 19 10.11 -16.76 -2.07
N THR A 20 9.58 -17.00 -3.27
CA THR A 20 8.17 -16.75 -3.55
C THR A 20 7.38 -17.73 -2.67
N PRO A 21 6.30 -17.31 -1.99
CA PRO A 21 5.42 -18.27 -1.34
C PRO A 21 4.82 -19.17 -2.42
N SER A 22 5.33 -20.39 -2.52
CA SER A 22 4.78 -21.45 -3.35
C SER A 22 3.48 -21.91 -2.71
N VAL A 23 2.39 -21.25 -3.04
CA VAL A 23 1.05 -21.77 -2.79
C VAL A 23 0.89 -22.96 -3.72
N ALA A 24 0.98 -24.17 -3.16
CA ALA A 24 0.63 -25.37 -3.89
C ALA A 24 -0.81 -25.23 -4.42
N PRO A 25 -1.08 -25.44 -5.72
CA PRO A 25 -2.46 -25.43 -6.21
C PRO A 25 -3.22 -26.57 -5.49
N PRO A 26 -4.41 -26.31 -4.92
CA PRO A 26 -5.20 -27.35 -4.30
C PRO A 26 -5.57 -28.43 -5.34
N PRO A 27 -5.73 -29.70 -4.93
CA PRO A 27 -6.01 -30.79 -5.84
C PRO A 27 -7.30 -30.52 -6.62
N ASP A 28 -7.18 -30.72 -7.93
CA ASP A 28 -8.18 -30.59 -8.98
C ASP A 28 -9.47 -31.33 -8.63
N ARG A 29 -10.36 -30.66 -7.90
CA ARG A 29 -11.78 -31.00 -7.85
C ARG A 29 -12.48 -29.92 -8.64
N ALA A 30 -12.94 -30.30 -9.83
CA ALA A 30 -13.93 -29.61 -10.63
C ALA A 30 -15.22 -29.40 -9.80
N THR A 31 -15.14 -28.45 -8.88
CA THR A 31 -16.27 -27.73 -8.34
C THR A 31 -16.47 -26.60 -9.35
N PRO A 32 -17.70 -26.34 -9.83
CA PRO A 32 -17.94 -25.11 -10.58
C PRO A 32 -17.39 -23.99 -9.69
N HIS A 33 -16.42 -23.23 -10.20
CA HIS A 33 -15.73 -22.16 -9.46
C HIS A 33 -16.75 -21.08 -9.07
N ARG A 34 -17.54 -21.36 -8.04
CA ARG A 34 -18.32 -20.38 -7.31
C ARG A 34 -17.28 -19.63 -6.50
N LEU A 35 -16.77 -18.55 -7.07
CA LEU A 35 -16.05 -17.54 -6.33
C LEU A 35 -17.08 -16.89 -5.39
N SER A 36 -17.43 -17.56 -4.30
CA SER A 36 -18.24 -16.97 -3.24
C SER A 36 -17.36 -15.94 -2.54
N VAL A 37 -17.34 -14.72 -3.07
CA VAL A 37 -16.76 -13.59 -2.36
C VAL A 37 -17.78 -13.16 -1.34
N GLU A 38 -17.39 -13.19 -0.06
CA GLU A 38 -18.24 -12.70 1.03
C GLU A 38 -18.43 -11.18 0.87
N PRO A 39 -19.62 -10.69 0.48
CA PRO A 39 -19.83 -9.28 0.16
C PRO A 39 -19.59 -8.37 1.37
N VAL A 40 -19.88 -8.88 2.57
CA VAL A 40 -19.65 -8.19 3.85
C VAL A 40 -18.15 -7.93 4.08
N ALA A 41 -17.29 -8.91 3.77
CA ALA A 41 -15.85 -8.76 3.93
C ALA A 41 -15.27 -7.69 2.97
N MET A 42 -15.81 -7.60 1.74
CA MET A 42 -15.35 -6.61 0.77
C MET A 42 -15.79 -5.18 1.12
N GLN A 43 -16.99 -5.04 1.69
CA GLN A 43 -17.46 -3.76 2.25
C GLN A 43 -16.58 -3.32 3.43
N HIS A 44 -16.30 -4.21 4.38
CA HIS A 44 -15.39 -3.88 5.49
C HIS A 44 -14.00 -3.49 5.01
N PHE A 45 -13.47 -4.16 3.99
CA PHE A 45 -12.21 -3.81 3.36
C PHE A 45 -12.26 -2.40 2.74
N SER A 46 -13.28 -2.10 1.95
CA SER A 46 -13.49 -0.78 1.34
C SER A 46 -13.60 0.33 2.40
N ASP A 47 -14.38 0.10 3.44
CA ASP A 47 -14.57 1.06 4.54
C ASP A 47 -13.28 1.29 5.34
N ALA A 48 -12.50 0.23 5.58
CA ALA A 48 -11.19 0.33 6.22
C ALA A 48 -10.20 1.16 5.38
N HIS A 49 -10.18 0.95 4.07
CA HIS A 49 -9.32 1.72 3.17
C HIS A 49 -9.78 3.18 3.02
N ARG A 50 -11.09 3.44 2.99
CA ARG A 50 -11.65 4.80 2.95
C ARG A 50 -11.34 5.57 4.23
N SER A 51 -11.53 4.95 5.40
CA SER A 51 -11.19 5.56 6.69
C SER A 51 -9.68 5.78 6.85
N GLY A 52 -8.84 4.83 6.42
CA GLY A 52 -7.39 5.00 6.36
C GLY A 52 -6.97 6.16 5.45
N GLY A 53 -7.59 6.29 4.28
CA GLY A 53 -7.36 7.43 3.38
C GLY A 53 -7.72 8.78 3.99
N GLN A 54 -8.81 8.88 4.75
CA GLN A 54 -9.21 10.11 5.43
C GLN A 54 -8.27 10.51 6.58
N LEU A 55 -7.71 9.52 7.29
CA LEU A 55 -6.70 9.73 8.33
C LEU A 55 -5.39 10.26 7.74
N LEU A 56 -4.97 9.73 6.59
CA LEU A 56 -3.75 10.14 5.89
C LEU A 56 -3.91 11.48 5.16
N GLY A 57 -5.04 11.68 4.49
CA GLY A 57 -5.31 12.81 3.59
C GLY A 57 -5.68 14.12 4.29
N GLY A 58 -5.32 14.29 5.56
CA GLY A 58 -5.46 15.57 6.23
C GLY A 58 -6.89 15.98 6.60
N GLN A 59 -7.94 15.24 6.22
CA GLN A 59 -9.33 15.68 6.39
C GLN A 59 -9.78 15.65 7.86
N LEU A 60 -9.18 14.80 8.69
CA LEU A 60 -9.24 14.86 10.17
C LEU A 60 -8.12 15.71 10.79
N LEU A 61 -7.13 16.07 9.98
CA LEU A 61 -5.88 16.73 10.36
C LEU A 61 -5.85 18.21 9.91
N GLY A 62 -7.02 18.85 9.72
CA GLY A 62 -7.10 20.30 9.48
C GLY A 62 -6.41 21.16 10.56
N GLY A 63 -6.07 20.55 11.71
CA GLY A 63 -5.23 21.15 12.76
C GLY A 63 -3.72 20.97 12.59
N THR A 64 -3.21 19.98 11.86
CA THR A 64 -1.74 19.74 11.77
C THR A 64 -1.05 20.68 10.83
N ALA A 65 -1.69 21.12 9.74
CA ALA A 65 -1.13 22.15 8.88
C ALA A 65 -0.90 23.47 9.66
N HIS A 66 -1.80 23.81 10.59
CA HIS A 66 -1.62 24.95 11.49
C HIS A 66 -0.62 24.68 12.62
N ALA A 67 -0.55 23.45 13.14
CA ALA A 67 0.43 23.07 14.15
C ALA A 67 1.87 23.08 13.60
N ASP A 68 2.09 22.55 12.40
CA ASP A 68 3.39 22.52 11.73
C ASP A 68 3.87 23.94 11.40
N GLN A 69 2.96 24.81 10.92
CA GLN A 69 3.26 26.22 10.69
C GLN A 69 3.69 26.93 11.99
N ALA A 70 2.99 26.68 13.10
CA ALA A 70 3.33 27.27 14.40
C ALA A 70 4.69 26.77 14.92
N ALA A 71 4.98 25.47 14.78
CA ALA A 71 6.25 24.88 15.17
C ALA A 71 7.43 25.43 14.34
N LEU A 72 7.22 25.65 13.03
CA LEU A 72 8.22 26.29 12.15
C LEU A 72 8.51 27.74 12.55
N ILE A 73 7.48 28.50 12.95
CA ILE A 73 7.66 29.87 13.44
C ILE A 73 8.48 29.88 14.73
N ASP A 74 8.16 29.00 15.69
CA ASP A 74 8.87 28.91 16.97
C ASP A 74 10.33 28.48 16.79
N LEU A 75 10.57 27.56 15.84
CA LEU A 75 11.90 27.15 15.42
C LEU A 75 12.68 28.32 14.79
N GLY A 76 12.03 29.12 13.94
CA GLY A 76 12.63 30.32 13.35
C GLY A 76 13.00 31.39 14.39
N ILE A 77 12.17 31.57 15.42
CA ILE A 77 12.46 32.46 16.55
C ILE A 77 13.67 31.95 17.34
N THR A 78 13.74 30.63 17.57
CA THR A 78 14.81 30.00 18.36
C THR A 78 16.16 30.05 17.67
N PHE A 79 16.21 29.79 16.36
CA PHE A 79 17.47 29.66 15.62
C PHE A 79 17.92 30.96 14.90
N GLY A 80 17.02 31.94 14.74
CA GLY A 80 17.33 33.21 14.06
C GLY A 80 17.86 33.04 12.63
N MET A 81 18.53 34.06 12.10
CA MET A 81 19.07 34.06 10.73
C MET A 81 20.13 32.98 10.46
N ILE A 82 20.81 32.48 11.50
CA ILE A 82 21.86 31.46 11.38
C ILE A 82 21.26 30.09 11.05
N GLY A 83 20.01 29.83 11.45
CA GLY A 83 19.28 28.61 11.15
C GLY A 83 18.44 28.66 9.88
N ALA A 84 18.56 29.68 9.03
CA ALA A 84 17.68 29.86 7.87
C ALA A 84 17.75 28.68 6.88
N GLU A 85 18.95 28.17 6.60
CA GLU A 85 19.14 27.00 5.72
C GLU A 85 18.55 25.72 6.31
N PHE A 86 18.67 25.54 7.63
CA PHE A 86 18.04 24.43 8.33
C PHE A 86 16.51 24.55 8.26
N LEU A 87 15.97 25.75 8.50
CA LEU A 87 14.53 25.98 8.46
C LEU A 87 13.97 25.76 7.05
N ALA A 88 14.70 26.19 6.01
CA ALA A 88 14.35 25.93 4.62
C ALA A 88 14.32 24.42 4.32
N ALA A 89 15.32 23.67 4.77
CA ALA A 89 15.35 22.21 4.61
C ALA A 89 14.19 21.51 5.36
N VAL A 90 13.82 21.99 6.55
CA VAL A 90 12.67 21.46 7.30
C VAL A 90 11.36 21.76 6.57
N VAL A 91 11.17 22.97 6.04
CA VAL A 91 9.99 23.31 5.22
C VAL A 91 9.89 22.42 3.98
N GLU A 92 10.98 22.25 3.26
CA GLU A 92 11.02 21.38 2.07
C GLU A 92 10.70 19.92 2.43
N PHE A 93 11.26 19.42 3.54
CA PHE A 93 10.94 18.08 4.04
C PHE A 93 9.45 17.94 4.39
N LEU A 94 8.87 18.91 5.09
CA LEU A 94 7.44 18.89 5.44
C LEU A 94 6.54 18.93 4.21
N GLU A 95 6.91 19.71 3.19
CA GLU A 95 6.18 19.72 1.92
C GLU A 95 6.23 18.36 1.21
N ILE A 96 7.41 17.74 1.16
CA ILE A 96 7.59 16.40 0.57
C ILE A 96 6.77 15.39 1.37
N HIS A 97 6.85 15.44 2.71
CA HIS A 97 6.11 14.56 3.59
C HIS A 97 4.60 14.67 3.36
N ARG A 98 4.07 15.90 3.24
CA ARG A 98 2.66 16.14 2.91
C ARG A 98 2.27 15.52 1.57
N ARG A 99 3.07 15.72 0.52
CA ARG A 99 2.80 15.11 -0.81
C ARG A 99 2.81 13.59 -0.76
N CYS A 100 3.69 12.99 0.04
CA CYS A 100 3.72 11.55 0.27
C CYS A 100 2.44 11.05 0.95
N LEU A 101 1.96 11.76 1.98
CA LEU A 101 0.70 11.44 2.65
C LEU A 101 -0.50 11.55 1.71
N ASP A 102 -0.56 12.61 0.90
CA ASP A 102 -1.63 12.80 -0.10
C ASP A 102 -1.63 11.67 -1.14
N THR A 103 -0.45 11.26 -1.60
CA THR A 103 -0.29 10.15 -2.56
C THR A 103 -0.75 8.83 -1.93
N ALA A 104 -0.38 8.58 -0.67
CA ALA A 104 -0.80 7.39 0.06
C ALA A 104 -2.32 7.39 0.25
N ALA A 105 -2.91 8.51 0.66
CA ALA A 105 -4.35 8.66 0.81
C ALA A 105 -5.11 8.40 -0.51
N ALA A 106 -4.61 8.94 -1.62
CA ALA A 106 -5.19 8.69 -2.94
C ALA A 106 -5.13 7.20 -3.33
N ALA A 107 -4.02 6.52 -3.03
CA ALA A 107 -3.89 5.08 -3.28
C ALA A 107 -4.89 4.26 -2.44
N GLN A 108 -5.09 4.62 -1.16
CA GLN A 108 -6.09 3.98 -0.30
C GLN A 108 -7.51 4.17 -0.86
N GLN A 109 -7.84 5.38 -1.33
CA GLN A 109 -9.14 5.66 -1.94
C GLN A 109 -9.35 4.85 -3.24
N GLN A 110 -8.33 4.73 -4.08
CA GLN A 110 -8.40 3.91 -5.30
C GLN A 110 -8.62 2.43 -4.99
N LEU A 111 -8.00 1.90 -3.93
CA LEU A 111 -8.23 0.52 -3.49
C LEU A 111 -9.67 0.31 -3.01
N ALA A 112 -10.23 1.26 -2.26
CA ALA A 112 -11.62 1.20 -1.82
C ALA A 112 -12.59 1.17 -3.02
N VAL A 113 -12.40 2.06 -4.00
CA VAL A 113 -13.23 2.10 -5.23
C VAL A 113 -13.14 0.79 -6.00
N ARG A 114 -11.94 0.25 -6.21
CA ARG A 114 -11.77 -1.03 -6.92
C ARG A 114 -12.42 -2.20 -6.18
N ALA A 115 -12.40 -2.18 -4.85
CA ALA A 115 -13.06 -3.21 -4.04
C ALA A 115 -14.60 -3.13 -4.19
N ASP A 116 -15.16 -1.92 -4.17
CA ASP A 116 -16.60 -1.69 -4.39
C ASP A 116 -17.03 -2.11 -5.81
N ASP A 117 -16.22 -1.79 -6.83
CA ASP A 117 -16.46 -2.20 -8.22
C ASP A 117 -16.43 -3.73 -8.36
N ALA A 118 -15.42 -4.37 -7.77
CA ALA A 118 -15.32 -5.83 -7.76
C ALA A 118 -16.54 -6.46 -7.07
N ALA A 119 -17.00 -5.90 -5.95
CA ALA A 119 -18.15 -6.42 -5.21
C ALA A 119 -19.42 -6.36 -6.06
N THR A 120 -19.59 -5.26 -6.78
CA THR A 120 -20.71 -5.07 -7.70
C THR A 120 -20.67 -6.09 -8.85
N LEU A 121 -19.49 -6.35 -9.42
CA LEU A 121 -19.31 -7.32 -10.49
C LEU A 121 -19.57 -8.76 -10.02
N TYR A 122 -19.08 -9.14 -8.84
CA TYR A 122 -19.36 -10.47 -8.28
C TYR A 122 -20.85 -10.65 -8.00
N ALA A 123 -21.51 -9.69 -7.37
CA ALA A 123 -22.94 -9.74 -7.11
C ALA A 123 -23.78 -9.82 -8.41
N ALA A 124 -23.34 -9.15 -9.48
CA ALA A 124 -23.99 -9.26 -10.78
C ALA A 124 -23.82 -10.65 -11.41
N THR A 125 -22.61 -11.19 -11.35
CA THR A 125 -22.29 -12.51 -11.88
C THR A 125 -23.07 -13.61 -11.15
N ASP A 126 -23.11 -13.55 -9.82
CA ASP A 126 -23.86 -14.49 -8.99
C ASP A 126 -25.36 -14.46 -9.30
N ARG A 127 -25.93 -13.27 -9.52
CA ARG A 127 -27.34 -13.13 -9.94
C ARG A 127 -27.60 -13.80 -11.29
N THR A 128 -26.74 -13.54 -12.28
CA THR A 128 -26.90 -14.16 -13.61
C THR A 128 -26.71 -15.68 -13.59
N ALA A 129 -25.85 -16.19 -12.70
CA ALA A 129 -25.67 -17.62 -12.50
C ALA A 129 -26.90 -18.25 -11.85
N ALA A 130 -27.46 -17.62 -10.82
CA ALA A 130 -28.70 -18.06 -10.17
C ALA A 130 -29.90 -18.03 -11.13
N GLU A 131 -30.03 -17.00 -11.96
CA GLU A 131 -31.06 -16.93 -13.00
C GLU A 131 -30.95 -18.09 -14.00
N ARG A 132 -29.73 -18.46 -14.42
CA ARG A 132 -29.50 -19.61 -15.30
C ARG A 132 -29.86 -20.94 -14.65
N GLU A 133 -29.51 -21.14 -13.38
CA GLU A 133 -29.88 -22.34 -12.61
C GLU A 133 -31.40 -22.50 -12.47
N LEU A 134 -32.16 -21.40 -12.42
CA LEU A 134 -33.64 -21.43 -12.34
C LEU A 134 -34.34 -21.70 -13.69
N THR A 135 -33.62 -21.55 -14.80
CA THR A 135 -34.17 -21.73 -16.16
C THR A 135 -33.84 -23.08 -16.81
N LEU A 136 -33.08 -23.95 -16.13
CA LEU A 136 -32.77 -25.33 -16.51
C LEU A 136 -33.70 -26.32 -15.80
#